data_AF-A0A6I7R5Y5-F1
#
_entry.id   AF-A0A6I7R5Y5-F1
#
_cell.length_a   1.000
_cell.length_b   1.000
_cell.length_c   1.000
_cell.angle_alpha   90.00
_cell.angle_beta   90.00
_cell.angle_gamma   90.00
#
_symmetry.space_group_name_H-M   'P 1'
#
loop_
_entity.id
_entity.type
_entity.pdbx_description
1 polymer ?
#
loop_
_entity_poly.entity_id
_entity_poly.type
_entity_poly.pdbx_seq_one_letter_code
_entity_poly.pdbx_strand_id
1 'polypeptide(L)'
;VNWMRVGFIHGVMNTDNVSISGETFDYGPCAFLNSYHPETVFSSIDVNGRYSFGNQSKILKWNLIKLAQTLLPLIDTNQENAILLAQQTLDKFDTLRDDYFYTIMLNKIGIENKTKDDRFLVNELLDLMQKLNLDYTNTFAAFSQEIEILFKPLSNNPLMKEWLKKWEKRINQNSNGIETAKNIMKNYNPIFIPRNHKVEKVLNNACNGDYSDFNTFMNILKSPYSFKDEFHSYLDTPNPDFENEYQTFCGT
;
A
#
# COMPACT_ATOMS: atom_id res chain seq x y z
N VAL A 1 0.22 4.46 -7.38
CA VAL A 1 -0.48 4.77 -6.10
C VAL A 1 -1.22 3.58 -5.48
N ASN A 2 -1.81 2.67 -6.27
CA ASN A 2 -2.54 1.51 -5.73
C ASN A 2 -1.66 0.54 -4.94
N TRP A 3 -0.37 0.35 -5.30
CA TRP A 3 0.57 -0.42 -4.47
C TRP A 3 0.71 0.18 -3.07
N MET A 4 0.90 1.51 -2.99
CA MET A 4 0.96 2.22 -1.71
C MET A 4 -0.34 2.06 -0.91
N ARG A 5 -1.50 2.14 -1.58
CA ARG A 5 -2.84 2.01 -0.94
C ARG A 5 -2.98 0.74 -0.08
N VAL A 6 -2.41 -0.37 -0.55
CA VAL A 6 -2.56 -1.70 0.05
C VAL A 6 -1.27 -2.20 0.71
N GLY A 7 -0.22 -1.38 0.77
CA GLY A 7 1.06 -1.78 1.37
C GLY A 7 1.85 -2.79 0.52
N PHE A 8 1.67 -2.82 -0.80
CA PHE A 8 2.38 -3.75 -1.69
C PHE A 8 3.79 -3.23 -2.02
N ILE A 9 4.77 -4.13 -1.92
CA ILE A 9 6.16 -3.95 -2.34
C ILE A 9 6.43 -4.92 -3.49
N HIS A 10 6.78 -4.41 -4.66
CA HIS A 10 7.10 -5.24 -5.82
C HIS A 10 8.45 -5.96 -5.67
N GLY A 11 9.43 -5.31 -5.05
CA GLY A 11 10.74 -5.88 -4.76
C GLY A 11 11.74 -5.89 -5.93
N VAL A 12 11.30 -5.81 -7.19
CA VAL A 12 12.17 -5.71 -8.39
C VAL A 12 11.49 -4.89 -9.48
N MET A 13 11.67 -3.58 -9.42
CA MET A 13 11.12 -2.65 -10.42
C MET A 13 12.17 -2.30 -11.48
N ASN A 14 12.77 -3.31 -12.11
CA ASN A 14 13.61 -3.10 -13.29
C ASN A 14 12.75 -2.59 -14.46
N THR A 15 13.36 -2.00 -15.49
CA THR A 15 12.63 -1.39 -16.62
C THR A 15 11.81 -2.41 -17.42
N ASP A 16 12.29 -3.64 -17.51
CA ASP A 16 11.61 -4.79 -18.12
C ASP A 16 10.38 -5.27 -17.34
N ASN A 17 10.29 -4.92 -16.05
CA ASN A 17 9.16 -5.23 -15.16
C ASN A 17 8.14 -4.09 -15.04
N VAL A 18 8.24 -3.05 -15.87
CA VAL A 18 7.23 -1.98 -15.95
C VAL A 18 6.40 -2.18 -17.21
N SER A 19 5.17 -2.68 -17.04
CA SER A 19 4.24 -2.80 -18.16
C SER A 19 3.83 -1.43 -18.70
N ILE A 20 3.80 -1.31 -20.03
CA ILE A 20 3.25 -0.12 -20.73
C ILE A 20 1.77 0.09 -20.38
N SER A 21 1.02 -0.98 -20.09
CA SER A 21 -0.40 -0.89 -19.66
C SER A 21 -0.57 -0.29 -18.26
N GLY A 22 0.51 -0.20 -17.48
CA GLY A 22 0.46 0.20 -16.05
C GLY A 22 -0.04 -0.90 -15.12
N GLU A 23 -0.19 -2.13 -15.61
CA GLU A 23 -0.52 -3.31 -14.80
C GLU A 23 0.68 -3.79 -13.99
N THR A 24 0.40 -4.46 -12.87
CA THR A 24 1.43 -5.14 -12.09
C THR A 24 1.79 -6.44 -12.81
N PHE A 25 3.07 -6.71 -12.98
CA PHE A 25 3.57 -7.89 -13.68
C PHE A 25 4.81 -8.43 -12.97
N ASP A 26 5.19 -9.68 -13.26
CA ASP A 26 6.37 -10.35 -12.69
C ASP A 26 6.39 -10.39 -11.15
N TYR A 27 5.48 -11.20 -10.60
CA TYR A 27 5.38 -11.47 -9.16
C TYR A 27 6.51 -12.40 -8.69
N GLY A 28 7.73 -11.86 -8.62
CA GLY A 28 8.89 -12.52 -8.02
C GLY A 28 8.97 -12.25 -6.51
N PRO A 29 9.92 -11.43 -6.02
CA PRO A 29 10.11 -11.18 -4.60
C PRO A 29 9.15 -10.10 -4.06
N CYS A 30 7.90 -10.14 -4.48
CA CYS A 30 6.89 -9.20 -4.01
C CYS A 30 6.34 -9.60 -2.64
N ALA A 31 5.91 -8.62 -1.86
CA ALA A 31 5.41 -8.83 -0.51
C ALA A 31 4.50 -7.70 -0.07
N PHE A 32 3.76 -7.92 1.00
CA PHE A 32 2.93 -6.90 1.63
C PHE A 32 3.54 -6.45 2.95
N LEU A 33 3.39 -5.15 3.26
CA LEU A 33 3.69 -4.61 4.58
C LEU A 33 2.86 -5.31 5.65
N ASN A 34 3.51 -5.64 6.76
CA ASN A 34 2.81 -5.78 8.03
C ASN A 34 2.92 -4.43 8.74
N SER A 35 3.95 -4.21 9.56
CA SER A 35 4.20 -2.93 10.21
C SER A 35 4.59 -1.86 9.18
N TYR A 36 4.08 -0.63 9.35
CA TYR A 36 4.37 0.45 8.44
C TYR A 36 5.78 1.03 8.68
N HIS A 37 6.64 0.88 7.68
CA HIS A 37 7.88 1.63 7.58
C HIS A 37 8.16 1.98 6.11
N PRO A 38 8.45 3.25 5.77
CA PRO A 38 8.67 3.64 4.37
C PRO A 38 9.91 2.98 3.76
N GLU A 39 10.89 2.60 4.58
CA GLU A 39 12.13 1.96 4.13
C GLU A 39 12.04 0.42 4.12
N THR A 40 10.87 -0.19 4.38
CA THR A 40 10.73 -1.65 4.34
C THR A 40 11.10 -2.20 2.97
N VAL A 41 11.89 -3.27 2.99
CA VAL A 41 12.35 -4.06 1.84
C VAL A 41 12.24 -5.52 2.22
N PHE A 42 11.81 -6.37 1.28
CA PHE A 42 11.78 -7.82 1.46
C PHE A 42 12.70 -8.56 0.48
N SER A 43 12.93 -7.98 -0.70
CA SER A 43 13.76 -8.61 -1.73
C SER A 43 15.19 -8.81 -1.24
N SER A 44 15.65 -10.06 -1.21
CA SER A 44 17.01 -10.45 -0.80
C SER A 44 18.11 -9.78 -1.62
N ILE A 45 17.81 -9.35 -2.85
CA ILE A 45 18.76 -8.67 -3.74
C ILE A 45 18.76 -7.14 -3.57
N ASP A 46 17.79 -6.57 -2.84
CA ASP A 46 17.64 -5.13 -2.66
C ASP A 46 18.32 -4.61 -1.38
N VAL A 47 19.62 -4.91 -1.26
CA VAL A 47 20.43 -4.56 -0.07
C VAL A 47 20.48 -3.05 0.19
N ASN A 48 20.32 -2.22 -0.84
CA ASN A 48 20.39 -0.76 -0.76
C ASN A 48 19.02 -0.08 -0.68
N GLY A 49 17.93 -0.84 -0.57
CA GLY A 49 16.56 -0.31 -0.50
C GLY A 49 16.12 0.50 -1.71
N ARG A 50 16.66 0.17 -2.89
CA ARG A 50 16.27 0.76 -4.18
C ARG A 50 14.78 0.56 -4.44
N TYR A 51 14.23 -0.59 -4.10
CA TYR A 51 12.83 -0.96 -4.32
C TYR A 51 12.01 -0.99 -3.02
N SER A 52 12.51 -0.34 -1.95
CA SER A 52 11.76 -0.11 -0.71
C SER A 52 10.38 0.51 -0.95
N PHE A 53 9.45 0.25 -0.04
CA PHE A 53 8.05 0.68 -0.14
C PHE A 53 7.90 2.16 -0.54
N GLY A 54 8.56 3.06 0.19
CA GLY A 54 8.51 4.50 -0.03
C GLY A 54 9.25 4.97 -1.29
N ASN A 55 10.16 4.16 -1.84
CA ASN A 55 10.96 4.53 -3.01
C ASN A 55 10.31 4.10 -4.34
N GLN A 56 9.29 3.22 -4.33
CA GLN A 56 8.65 2.69 -5.54
C GLN A 56 8.17 3.79 -6.52
N SER A 57 7.63 4.90 -6.01
CA SER A 57 7.18 6.01 -6.87
C SER A 57 8.34 6.73 -7.57
N LYS A 58 9.48 6.88 -6.89
CA LYS A 58 10.70 7.49 -7.45
C LYS A 58 11.31 6.57 -8.50
N ILE A 59 11.33 5.26 -8.26
CA ILE A 59 11.79 4.27 -9.24
C ILE A 59 10.88 4.24 -10.47
N LEU A 60 9.55 4.29 -10.30
CA LEU A 60 8.64 4.37 -11.42
C LEU A 60 8.93 5.60 -12.29
N LYS A 61 9.13 6.79 -11.68
CA LYS A 61 9.53 7.99 -12.41
C LYS A 61 10.84 7.78 -13.19
N TRP A 62 11.83 7.15 -12.56
CA TRP A 62 13.10 6.85 -13.21
C TRP A 62 12.94 5.89 -14.41
N ASN A 63 12.10 4.85 -14.29
CA ASN A 63 11.79 3.94 -15.39
C ASN A 63 11.04 4.67 -16.54
N LEU A 64 10.13 5.59 -16.23
CA LEU A 64 9.45 6.41 -17.24
C LEU A 64 10.42 7.35 -17.97
N ILE A 65 11.41 7.92 -17.27
CA ILE A 65 12.49 8.69 -17.90
C ILE A 65 13.28 7.81 -18.87
N LYS A 66 13.59 6.56 -18.48
CA LYS A 66 14.29 5.61 -19.36
C LYS A 66 13.47 5.29 -20.60
N LEU A 67 12.17 5.05 -20.46
CA LEU A 67 11.27 4.86 -21.60
C LEU A 67 11.26 6.09 -22.51
N ALA A 68 11.09 7.30 -21.96
CA ALA A 68 11.08 8.53 -22.73
C ALA A 68 12.37 8.75 -23.55
N GLN A 69 13.53 8.39 -23.00
CA GLN A 69 14.82 8.45 -23.70
C GLN A 69 14.83 7.61 -24.99
N THR A 70 14.18 6.45 -24.98
CA THR A 70 14.09 5.58 -26.17
C THR A 70 13.14 6.12 -27.25
N LEU A 71 12.19 6.98 -26.85
CA LEU A 71 11.16 7.53 -27.72
C LEU A 71 11.55 8.87 -28.35
N LEU A 72 12.66 9.50 -27.94
CA LEU A 72 13.09 10.81 -28.44
C LEU A 72 13.09 10.90 -29.98
N PRO A 73 13.63 9.91 -30.74
CA PRO A 73 13.62 9.99 -32.21
C PRO A 73 12.22 9.92 -32.84
N LEU A 74 11.22 9.45 -32.10
CA LEU A 74 9.82 9.37 -32.52
C LEU A 74 9.01 10.60 -32.11
N ILE A 75 9.48 11.37 -31.12
CA ILE A 75 8.81 12.57 -30.62
C ILE A 75 9.04 13.74 -31.58
N ASP A 76 10.29 13.98 -31.96
CA ASP A 76 10.66 15.03 -32.91
C ASP A 76 11.98 14.69 -33.62
N THR A 77 12.09 15.11 -34.88
CA THR A 77 13.33 15.03 -35.66
C THR A 77 14.46 15.90 -35.10
N ASN A 78 14.13 16.99 -34.41
CA ASN A 78 15.06 17.82 -33.65
C ASN A 78 15.17 17.27 -32.21
N GLN A 79 16.35 16.77 -31.87
CA GLN A 79 16.61 16.13 -30.58
C GLN A 79 16.38 17.07 -29.38
N GLU A 80 16.76 18.35 -29.48
CA GLU A 80 16.56 19.32 -28.39
C GLU A 80 15.07 19.56 -28.13
N ASN A 81 14.27 19.66 -29.20
CA ASN A 81 12.82 19.79 -29.08
C ASN A 81 12.18 18.51 -28.50
N ALA A 82 12.63 17.33 -28.93
CA ALA A 82 12.16 16.06 -28.38
C ALA A 82 12.41 15.95 -26.87
N ILE A 83 13.60 16.37 -26.41
CA ILE A 83 13.96 16.40 -24.99
C ILE A 83 13.05 17.36 -24.22
N LEU A 84 12.83 18.56 -24.75
CA LEU A 84 11.97 19.56 -24.12
C LEU A 84 10.54 19.03 -23.93
N LEU A 85 9.94 18.44 -24.97
CA LEU A 85 8.59 17.89 -24.93
C LEU A 85 8.47 16.70 -23.95
N ALA A 86 9.47 15.81 -23.95
CA ALA A 86 9.52 14.69 -23.00
C ALA A 86 9.62 15.19 -21.55
N GLN A 87 10.49 16.17 -21.29
CA GLN A 87 10.67 16.74 -19.96
C GLN A 87 9.38 17.42 -19.45
N GLN A 88 8.75 18.25 -20.28
CA GLN A 88 7.47 18.91 -19.94
C GLN A 88 6.36 17.91 -19.56
N THR A 89 6.39 16.72 -20.15
CA THR A 89 5.44 15.65 -19.81
C THR A 89 5.81 15.00 -18.48
N LEU A 90 7.09 14.67 -18.27
CA LEU A 90 7.61 14.03 -17.06
C LEU A 90 7.58 14.93 -15.83
N ASP A 91 7.66 16.25 -16.00
CA ASP A 91 7.57 17.24 -14.90
C ASP A 91 6.21 17.21 -14.20
N LYS A 92 5.16 16.76 -14.88
CA LYS A 92 3.82 16.61 -14.30
C LYS A 92 3.72 15.42 -13.35
N PHE A 93 4.67 14.48 -13.41
CA PHE A 93 4.58 13.20 -12.69
C PHE A 93 4.42 13.39 -11.18
N ASP A 94 5.25 14.23 -10.55
CA ASP A 94 5.26 14.34 -9.09
C ASP A 94 3.94 14.92 -8.57
N THR A 95 3.46 15.99 -9.19
CA THR A 95 2.17 16.61 -8.86
C THR A 95 1.02 15.64 -9.03
N LEU A 96 0.94 14.95 -10.19
CA LEU A 96 -0.10 13.96 -10.44
C LEU A 96 -0.04 12.82 -9.41
N ARG A 97 1.15 12.27 -9.18
CA ARG A 97 1.35 11.18 -8.22
C ARG A 97 0.95 11.59 -6.82
N ASP A 98 1.33 12.78 -6.36
CA ASP A 98 0.98 13.29 -5.04
C ASP A 98 -0.52 13.52 -4.91
N ASP A 99 -1.16 14.13 -5.90
CA ASP A 99 -2.61 14.35 -5.91
C ASP A 99 -3.38 13.03 -5.84
N TYR A 100 -2.98 12.02 -6.63
CA TYR A 100 -3.57 10.68 -6.57
C TYR A 100 -3.28 9.96 -5.25
N PHE A 101 -2.05 10.07 -4.73
CA PHE A 101 -1.66 9.45 -3.46
C PHE A 101 -2.51 10.00 -2.32
N TYR A 102 -2.54 11.32 -2.14
CA TYR A 102 -3.32 11.94 -1.07
C TYR A 102 -4.82 11.71 -1.26
N THR A 103 -5.35 11.77 -2.48
CA THR A 103 -6.76 11.44 -2.74
C THR A 103 -7.11 10.04 -2.21
N ILE A 104 -6.27 9.04 -2.51
CA ILE A 104 -6.47 7.67 -2.05
C ILE A 104 -6.30 7.57 -0.53
N MET A 105 -5.26 8.16 0.06
CA MET A 105 -5.04 8.11 1.50
C MET A 105 -6.17 8.78 2.28
N LEU A 106 -6.71 9.88 1.77
CA LEU A 106 -7.88 10.56 2.33
C LEU A 106 -9.14 9.70 2.23
N ASN A 107 -9.32 8.93 1.15
CA ASN A 107 -10.38 7.93 1.07
C ASN A 107 -10.19 6.81 2.11
N LYS A 108 -8.95 6.36 2.35
CA LYS A 108 -8.64 5.34 3.38
C LYS A 108 -8.98 5.81 4.80
N ILE A 109 -9.10 7.11 5.04
CA ILE A 109 -9.58 7.68 6.32
C ILE A 109 -10.96 8.33 6.20
N GLY A 110 -11.71 8.05 5.14
CA GLY A 110 -13.13 8.38 5.02
C GLY A 110 -13.46 9.86 4.80
N ILE A 111 -12.57 10.64 4.21
CA ILE A 111 -12.80 12.08 4.00
C ILE A 111 -13.49 12.36 2.66
N GLU A 112 -14.69 12.96 2.74
CA GLU A 112 -15.43 13.56 1.62
C GLU A 112 -14.99 15.04 1.42
N ASN A 113 -15.24 15.61 0.24
CA ASN A 113 -14.98 17.03 -0.07
C ASN A 113 -13.56 17.48 0.33
N LYS A 114 -12.57 16.75 -0.19
CA LYS A 114 -11.17 16.84 0.21
C LYS A 114 -10.58 18.21 -0.07
N THR A 115 -9.77 18.69 0.86
CA THR A 115 -8.98 19.92 0.73
C THR A 115 -7.48 19.59 0.79
N LYS A 116 -6.62 20.54 0.42
CA LYS A 116 -5.16 20.36 0.54
C LYS A 116 -4.71 20.26 2.00
N ASP A 117 -5.41 20.89 2.93
CA ASP A 117 -5.06 20.86 4.36
C ASP A 117 -5.35 19.48 4.98
N ASP A 118 -6.27 18.70 4.41
CA ASP A 118 -6.53 17.33 4.88
C ASP A 118 -5.29 16.43 4.75
N ARG A 119 -4.31 16.80 3.92
CA ARG A 119 -3.03 16.08 3.80
C ARG A 119 -2.27 16.00 5.13
N PHE A 120 -2.43 16.97 6.02
CA PHE A 120 -1.80 16.93 7.34
C PHE A 120 -2.27 15.74 8.19
N LEU A 121 -3.56 15.36 8.09
CA LEU A 121 -4.08 14.18 8.80
C LEU A 121 -3.45 12.88 8.29
N VAL A 122 -3.21 12.79 6.98
CA VAL A 122 -2.55 11.62 6.38
C VAL A 122 -1.11 11.52 6.85
N ASN A 123 -0.36 12.63 6.81
CA ASN A 123 1.05 12.64 7.20
C ASN A 123 1.22 12.32 8.69
N GLU A 124 0.43 12.98 9.56
CA GLU A 124 0.45 12.71 11.01
C GLU A 124 0.09 11.24 11.32
N LEU A 125 -0.86 10.64 10.59
CA LEU A 125 -1.19 9.22 10.76
C LEU A 125 -0.02 8.32 10.39
N LEU A 126 0.61 8.55 9.23
CA LEU A 126 1.74 7.73 8.77
C LEU A 126 2.94 7.86 9.72
N ASP A 127 3.22 9.05 10.23
CA ASP A 127 4.26 9.28 11.24
C ASP A 127 3.96 8.52 12.54
N LEU A 128 2.70 8.54 13.00
CA LEU A 128 2.27 7.77 14.17
C LEU A 128 2.38 6.27 13.92
N MET A 129 1.98 5.78 12.76
CA MET A 129 2.08 4.37 12.39
C MET A 129 3.54 3.89 12.39
N GLN A 130 4.46 4.70 11.86
CA GLN A 130 5.89 4.38 11.89
C GLN A 130 6.42 4.38 13.33
N LYS A 131 6.11 5.43 14.11
CA LYS A 131 6.59 5.58 15.49
C LYS A 131 6.10 4.47 16.41
N LEU A 132 4.86 3.99 16.21
CA LEU A 132 4.21 2.98 17.03
C LEU A 132 4.35 1.56 16.45
N ASN A 133 5.06 1.40 15.33
CA ASN A 133 5.17 0.14 14.59
C ASN A 133 3.80 -0.53 14.34
N LEU A 134 2.83 0.26 13.87
CA LEU A 134 1.47 -0.22 13.64
C LEU A 134 1.37 -0.99 12.32
N ASP A 135 0.60 -2.08 12.33
CA ASP A 135 0.27 -2.82 11.12
C ASP A 135 -0.50 -1.93 10.12
N TYR A 136 0.00 -1.85 8.89
CA TYR A 136 -0.52 -0.96 7.86
C TYR A 136 -1.99 -1.27 7.53
N THR A 137 -2.28 -2.52 7.17
CA THR A 137 -3.61 -2.94 6.74
C THR A 137 -4.61 -2.88 7.88
N ASN A 138 -4.28 -3.45 9.04
CA ASN A 138 -5.16 -3.49 10.20
C ASN A 138 -5.45 -2.10 10.75
N THR A 139 -4.50 -1.15 10.70
CA THR A 139 -4.75 0.24 11.13
C THR A 139 -5.84 0.89 10.28
N PHE A 140 -5.77 0.77 8.95
CA PHE A 140 -6.80 1.32 8.08
C PHE A 140 -8.12 0.55 8.16
N ALA A 141 -8.08 -0.78 8.32
CA ALA A 141 -9.27 -1.59 8.53
C ALA A 141 -10.00 -1.20 9.83
N ALA A 142 -9.25 -0.90 10.90
CA ALA A 142 -9.79 -0.47 12.19
C ALA A 142 -10.63 0.81 12.09
N PHE A 143 -10.22 1.78 11.28
CA PHE A 143 -10.97 3.04 11.12
C PHE A 143 -12.31 2.89 10.40
N SER A 144 -12.50 1.79 9.65
CA SER A 144 -13.82 1.44 9.12
C SER A 144 -14.82 1.15 10.25
N GLN A 145 -14.34 0.99 11.51
CA GLN A 145 -15.11 0.79 12.75
C GLN A 145 -16.09 -0.39 12.67
N GLU A 146 -15.76 -1.41 11.88
CA GLU A 146 -16.51 -2.66 11.81
C GLU A 146 -15.83 -3.79 12.58
N ILE A 147 -14.57 -3.60 12.97
CA ILE A 147 -13.73 -4.62 13.60
C ILE A 147 -13.22 -4.06 14.93
N GLU A 148 -14.03 -4.19 15.99
CA GLU A 148 -13.74 -3.61 17.31
C GLU A 148 -12.39 -4.05 17.88
N ILE A 149 -11.99 -5.30 17.62
CA ILE A 149 -10.70 -5.84 18.11
C ILE A 149 -9.49 -5.06 17.56
N LEU A 150 -9.60 -4.48 16.36
CA LEU A 150 -8.52 -3.68 15.76
C LEU A 150 -8.59 -2.21 16.22
N PHE A 151 -9.80 -1.67 16.40
CA PHE A 151 -9.98 -0.26 16.77
C PHE A 151 -9.67 0.02 18.24
N LYS A 152 -10.06 -0.87 19.16
CA LYS A 152 -9.93 -0.67 20.61
C LYS A 152 -8.47 -0.44 21.08
N PRO A 153 -7.46 -1.19 20.58
CA PRO A 153 -6.06 -0.90 20.91
C PRO A 153 -5.61 0.49 20.45
N LEU A 154 -6.02 0.91 19.25
CA LEU A 154 -5.67 2.23 18.69
C LEU A 154 -6.31 3.36 19.51
N SER A 155 -7.61 3.24 19.83
CA SER A 155 -8.33 4.27 20.61
C SER A 155 -7.80 4.42 22.03
N ASN A 156 -7.27 3.35 22.61
CA ASN A 156 -6.69 3.36 23.95
C ASN A 156 -5.25 3.90 23.98
N ASN A 157 -4.53 3.89 22.85
CA ASN A 157 -3.16 4.39 22.77
C ASN A 157 -3.12 5.92 22.97
N PRO A 158 -2.44 6.44 24.02
CA PRO A 158 -2.40 7.89 24.29
C PRO A 158 -1.89 8.74 23.14
N LEU A 159 -0.94 8.24 22.34
CA LEU A 159 -0.36 8.96 21.20
C LEU A 159 -1.35 9.07 20.02
N MET A 160 -2.32 8.16 19.92
CA MET A 160 -3.36 8.20 18.88
C MET A 160 -4.53 9.11 19.25
N LYS A 161 -4.77 9.38 20.54
CA LYS A 161 -5.97 10.11 21.00
C LYS A 161 -6.12 11.49 20.39
N GLU A 162 -5.01 12.22 20.23
CA GLU A 162 -5.04 13.56 19.65
C GLU A 162 -5.41 13.50 18.16
N TRP A 163 -4.74 12.63 17.40
CA TRP A 163 -5.02 12.42 15.99
C TRP A 163 -6.47 11.95 15.75
N LEU A 164 -6.96 11.01 16.56
CA LEU A 164 -8.34 10.52 16.48
C LEU A 164 -9.36 11.65 16.67
N LYS A 165 -9.15 12.56 17.63
CA LYS A 165 -10.02 13.73 17.81
C LYS A 165 -10.03 14.65 16.59
N LYS A 166 -8.87 14.91 15.99
CA LYS A 166 -8.76 15.73 14.76
C LYS A 166 -9.49 15.06 13.59
N TRP A 167 -9.26 13.75 13.43
CA TRP A 167 -9.89 12.93 12.41
C TRP A 167 -11.41 12.88 12.57
N GLU A 168 -11.92 12.56 13.77
CA GLU A 168 -13.36 12.54 14.08
C GLU A 168 -14.03 13.89 13.80
N LYS A 169 -13.39 14.98 14.23
CA LYS A 169 -13.87 16.33 13.92
C LYS A 169 -13.97 16.56 12.40
N ARG A 170 -13.01 16.07 11.62
CA ARG A 170 -12.97 16.26 10.18
C ARG A 170 -13.99 15.40 9.43
N ILE A 171 -14.16 14.13 9.80
CA ILE A 171 -15.15 13.24 9.14
C ILE A 171 -16.59 13.65 9.49
N ASN A 172 -16.82 14.28 10.64
CA ASN A 172 -18.12 14.84 10.98
C ASN A 172 -18.55 16.01 10.07
N GLN A 173 -17.65 16.52 9.23
CA GLN A 173 -17.96 17.51 8.19
C GLN A 173 -18.38 16.88 6.85
N ASN A 174 -18.33 15.55 6.74
CA ASN A 174 -18.92 14.85 5.60
C ASN A 174 -20.44 15.00 5.60
N SER A 175 -21.07 14.83 4.44
CA SER A 175 -22.53 14.96 4.25
C SER A 175 -23.39 14.21 5.26
N ASN A 176 -22.99 12.99 5.66
CA ASN A 176 -23.63 12.19 6.71
C ASN A 176 -22.63 11.74 7.79
N GLY A 177 -21.64 12.60 8.08
CA GLY A 177 -20.63 12.38 9.11
C GLY A 177 -19.90 11.03 8.99
N ILE A 178 -19.88 10.29 10.10
CA ILE A 178 -19.23 8.98 10.21
C ILE A 178 -19.80 7.94 9.23
N GLU A 179 -21.09 8.01 8.88
CA GLU A 179 -21.69 7.01 8.00
C GLU A 179 -21.16 7.14 6.57
N THR A 180 -21.03 8.38 6.06
CA THR A 180 -20.33 8.63 4.80
C THR A 180 -18.88 8.17 4.88
N ALA A 181 -18.20 8.43 6.01
CA ALA A 181 -16.81 8.03 6.19
C ALA A 181 -16.64 6.50 6.11
N LYS A 182 -17.50 5.74 6.79
CA LYS A 182 -17.51 4.26 6.75
C LYS A 182 -17.71 3.74 5.33
N ASN A 183 -18.69 4.27 4.62
CA ASN A 183 -18.99 3.86 3.25
C ASN A 183 -17.82 4.14 2.29
N ILE A 184 -17.11 5.26 2.47
CA ILE A 184 -15.86 5.51 1.73
C ILE A 184 -14.82 4.47 2.12
N MET A 185 -14.49 4.32 3.42
CA MET A 185 -13.39 3.46 3.89
C MET A 185 -13.54 1.99 3.46
N LYS A 186 -14.77 1.43 3.48
CA LYS A 186 -15.08 0.07 3.01
C LYS A 186 -14.61 -0.22 1.58
N ASN A 187 -14.55 0.79 0.71
CA ASN A 187 -14.15 0.62 -0.68
C ASN A 187 -12.63 0.74 -0.88
N TYR A 188 -11.89 1.26 0.10
CA TYR A 188 -10.47 1.59 -0.02
C TYR A 188 -9.57 0.82 0.94
N ASN A 189 -10.13 0.23 1.99
CA ASN A 189 -9.40 -0.52 3.01
C ASN A 189 -9.75 -2.02 2.93
N PRO A 190 -8.92 -2.84 2.25
CA PRO A 190 -9.07 -4.28 2.39
C PRO A 190 -8.80 -4.67 3.85
N ILE A 191 -9.52 -5.68 4.31
CA ILE A 191 -9.41 -6.29 5.63
C ILE A 191 -8.37 -7.42 5.58
N PHE A 192 -8.36 -8.16 4.47
CA PHE A 192 -7.43 -9.25 4.23
C PHE A 192 -6.47 -8.92 3.08
N ILE A 193 -5.19 -9.17 3.31
CA ILE A 193 -4.11 -9.13 2.32
C ILE A 193 -3.40 -10.49 2.33
N PRO A 194 -2.67 -10.85 1.26
CA PRO A 194 -1.86 -12.06 1.28
C PRO A 194 -0.61 -11.84 2.15
N ARG A 195 -0.79 -11.83 3.48
CA ARG A 195 0.28 -11.63 4.46
C ARG A 195 1.36 -12.66 4.26
N ASN A 196 2.61 -12.21 4.25
CA ASN A 196 3.78 -13.04 3.95
C ASN A 196 3.82 -14.36 4.73
N HIS A 197 3.70 -14.34 6.06
CA HIS A 197 3.70 -15.57 6.89
C HIS A 197 2.54 -16.53 6.58
N LYS A 198 1.39 -16.02 6.11
CA LYS A 198 0.24 -16.85 5.72
C LYS A 198 0.46 -17.46 4.36
N VAL A 199 1.05 -16.70 3.42
CA VAL A 199 1.50 -17.21 2.12
C VAL A 199 2.48 -18.36 2.34
N GLU A 200 3.53 -18.17 3.16
CA GLU A 200 4.51 -19.22 3.46
C GLU A 200 3.87 -20.46 4.09
N LYS A 201 2.97 -20.29 5.07
CA LYS A 201 2.25 -21.42 5.67
C LYS A 201 1.44 -22.19 4.62
N VAL A 202 0.69 -21.48 3.79
CA VAL A 202 -0.16 -22.06 2.74
C VAL A 202 0.69 -22.83 1.71
N LEU A 203 1.82 -22.25 1.28
CA LEU A 203 2.74 -22.89 0.34
C LEU A 203 3.37 -24.15 0.95
N ASN A 204 3.84 -24.09 2.20
CA ASN A 204 4.41 -25.24 2.90
C ASN A 204 3.42 -26.41 2.99
N ASN A 205 2.16 -26.14 3.33
CA ASN A 205 1.13 -27.18 3.39
C ASN A 205 0.82 -27.76 1.99
N ALA A 206 0.72 -26.90 0.97
CA ALA A 206 0.47 -27.32 -0.40
C ALA A 206 1.62 -28.18 -0.98
N CYS A 207 2.88 -27.86 -0.67
CA CYS A 207 4.04 -28.68 -1.04
C CYS A 207 4.01 -30.09 -0.43
N ASN A 208 3.35 -30.24 0.72
CA ASN A 208 3.11 -31.54 1.37
C ASN A 208 1.82 -32.22 0.87
N GLY A 209 1.15 -31.68 -0.15
CA GLY A 209 -0.06 -32.22 -0.75
C GLY A 209 -1.37 -31.81 -0.07
N ASP A 210 -1.33 -30.96 0.96
CA ASP A 210 -2.52 -30.44 1.64
C ASP A 210 -2.90 -29.05 1.11
N TYR A 211 -3.97 -28.99 0.33
CA TYR A 211 -4.50 -27.75 -0.27
C TYR A 211 -5.63 -27.11 0.54
N SER A 212 -5.97 -27.62 1.73
CA SER A 212 -7.09 -27.11 2.53
C SER A 212 -6.89 -25.63 2.92
N ASP A 213 -5.72 -25.29 3.46
CA ASP A 213 -5.33 -23.92 3.81
C ASP A 213 -5.26 -23.02 2.55
N PHE A 214 -4.75 -23.54 1.43
CA PHE A 214 -4.72 -22.81 0.15
C PHE A 214 -6.13 -22.43 -0.32
N ASN A 215 -7.05 -23.40 -0.37
CA ASN A 215 -8.41 -23.16 -0.83
C ASN A 215 -9.14 -22.17 0.07
N THR A 216 -8.94 -22.28 1.40
CA THR A 216 -9.50 -21.34 2.37
C THR A 216 -8.95 -19.94 2.16
N PHE A 217 -7.64 -19.80 2.03
CA PHE A 217 -6.99 -18.52 1.84
C PHE A 217 -7.40 -17.85 0.53
N MET A 218 -7.47 -18.61 -0.57
CA MET A 218 -7.96 -18.11 -1.85
C MET A 218 -9.42 -17.68 -1.80
N ASN A 219 -10.27 -18.37 -1.02
CA ASN A 219 -11.66 -17.96 -0.82
C ASN A 219 -11.75 -16.60 -0.10
N ILE A 220 -10.92 -16.38 0.93
CA ILE A 220 -10.83 -15.11 1.66
C ILE A 220 -10.37 -13.98 0.72
N LEU A 221 -9.31 -14.22 -0.06
CA LEU A 221 -8.72 -13.21 -0.95
C LEU A 221 -9.61 -12.84 -2.15
N LYS A 222 -10.66 -13.63 -2.46
CA LYS A 222 -11.70 -13.24 -3.44
C LYS A 222 -12.64 -12.17 -2.93
N SER A 223 -12.73 -11.95 -1.61
CA SER A 223 -13.57 -10.93 -1.00
C SER A 223 -12.82 -10.21 0.13
N PRO A 224 -11.68 -9.56 -0.17
CA PRO A 224 -10.75 -9.09 0.84
C PRO A 224 -11.29 -7.91 1.66
N TYR A 225 -12.42 -7.32 1.25
CA TYR A 225 -13.09 -6.20 1.91
C TYR A 225 -14.24 -6.64 2.83
N SER A 226 -14.57 -7.92 2.90
CA SER A 226 -15.70 -8.44 3.68
C SER A 226 -15.21 -9.23 4.87
N PHE A 227 -15.42 -8.71 6.08
CA PHE A 227 -15.08 -9.40 7.32
C PHE A 227 -16.14 -10.45 7.67
N LYS A 228 -15.67 -11.61 8.13
CA LYS A 228 -16.47 -12.64 8.77
C LYS A 228 -15.73 -13.15 9.99
N ASP A 229 -16.43 -13.42 11.08
CA ASP A 229 -15.84 -13.86 12.34
C ASP A 229 -15.01 -15.15 12.19
N GLU A 230 -15.42 -16.06 11.31
CA GLU A 230 -14.69 -17.29 11.00
C GLU A 230 -13.27 -17.05 10.44
N PHE A 231 -12.99 -15.87 9.88
CA PHE A 231 -11.70 -15.50 9.31
C PHE A 231 -10.85 -14.63 10.23
N HIS A 232 -11.21 -14.52 11.51
CA HIS A 232 -10.51 -13.67 12.47
C HIS A 232 -9.00 -13.92 12.53
N SER A 233 -8.57 -15.17 12.52
CA SER A 233 -7.13 -15.54 12.55
C SER A 233 -6.35 -15.03 11.33
N TYR A 234 -7.03 -14.64 10.25
CA TYR A 234 -6.38 -14.04 9.08
C TYR A 234 -6.04 -12.55 9.26
N LEU A 235 -6.47 -11.93 10.36
CA LEU A 235 -6.03 -10.60 10.78
C LEU A 235 -4.68 -10.62 11.50
N ASP A 236 -4.28 -11.78 12.04
CA ASP A 236 -3.08 -11.93 12.85
C ASP A 236 -1.83 -11.44 12.11
N THR A 237 -1.04 -10.62 12.81
CA THR A 237 0.28 -10.18 12.37
C THR A 237 1.30 -11.29 12.64
N PRO A 238 2.40 -11.37 11.87
CA PRO A 238 3.47 -12.31 12.19
C PRO A 238 4.08 -11.99 13.56
N ASN A 239 4.80 -12.96 14.13
CA ASN A 239 5.67 -12.65 15.26
C ASN A 239 6.83 -11.73 14.81
N PRO A 240 7.45 -10.96 15.73
CA PRO A 240 8.52 -10.04 15.39
C PRO A 240 9.73 -10.70 14.73
N ASP A 241 10.06 -11.95 15.11
CA ASP A 241 11.22 -12.67 14.57
C ASP A 241 11.04 -12.95 13.07
N PHE A 242 9.86 -13.42 12.67
CA PHE A 242 9.49 -13.59 11.26
C PHE A 242 9.58 -12.24 10.53
N GLU A 243 9.05 -11.15 11.11
CA GLU A 243 9.07 -9.85 10.42
C GLU A 243 10.51 -9.33 10.18
N ASN A 244 11.43 -9.58 11.12
CA ASN A 244 12.82 -9.13 11.01
C ASN A 244 13.67 -9.99 10.05
N GLU A 245 13.36 -11.28 9.94
CA GLU A 245 14.16 -12.22 9.14
C GLU A 245 13.56 -12.50 7.75
N TYR A 246 12.28 -12.15 7.53
CA TYR A 246 11.59 -12.51 6.29
C TYR A 246 12.19 -11.80 5.09
N GLN A 247 12.63 -12.60 4.12
CA GLN A 247 13.08 -12.16 2.82
C GLN A 247 12.34 -12.92 1.73
N THR A 248 12.16 -12.25 0.60
CA THR A 248 11.64 -12.83 -0.62
C THR A 248 12.78 -13.00 -1.64
N PHE A 249 12.64 -14.00 -2.49
CA PHE A 249 13.66 -14.38 -3.46
C PHE A 249 13.07 -14.30 -4.87
N CYS A 250 13.87 -13.83 -5.82
CA CYS A 250 13.55 -14.07 -7.22
C CYS A 250 13.76 -15.57 -7.47
N GLY A 251 12.74 -16.25 -8.03
CA GLY A 251 12.94 -17.60 -8.52
C GLY A 251 14.05 -17.60 -9.59
N THR A 252 15.12 -18.33 -9.33
CA THR A 252 16.09 -18.77 -10.36
C THR A 252 15.62 -20.08 -10.97
#